data_AF-A0A483IZU7-F1
#
_entry.id   AF-A0A483IZU7-F1
#
_cell.length_a   1.000
_cell.length_b   1.000
_cell.length_c   1.000
_cell.angle_alpha   90.00
_cell.angle_beta   90.00
_cell.angle_gamma   90.00
#
_symmetry.space_group_name_H-M   'P 1'
#
loop_
_entity.id
_entity.type
_entity.pdbx_description
1 polymer ?
#
loop_
_entity_poly.entity_id
_entity_poly.type
_entity_poly.pdbx_seq_one_letter_code
_entity_poly.pdbx_strand_id
1 'polypeptide(L)'
;MKEQHAKIKGYRDLSADEIALMNEGKDLAQKVGEFVGKLEAAEFAKSNLEVPDKRWLAIGKTDLQKGFMAVIRSIAKPTTF
;
A
#
# COMPACT_ATOMS: atom_id res chain seq x y z
N MET A 1 11.08 -5.10 26.48
CA MET A 1 12.37 -5.37 25.82
C MET A 1 12.68 -4.20 24.90
N LYS A 2 13.92 -3.69 24.93
CA LYS A 2 14.36 -2.46 24.25
C LYS A 2 14.22 -2.59 22.73
N GLU A 3 13.22 -1.94 22.13
CA GLU A 3 13.25 -1.73 20.68
C GLU A 3 13.82 -0.35 20.39
N GLN A 4 15.05 -0.45 19.91
CA GLN A 4 15.99 0.60 19.65
C GLN A 4 15.49 1.40 18.45
N HIS A 5 14.71 2.46 18.69
CA HIS A 5 14.52 3.52 17.71
C HIS A 5 15.85 4.26 17.55
N ALA A 6 16.81 3.62 16.89
CA ALA A 6 17.92 4.34 16.30
C ALA A 6 17.28 5.30 15.30
N LYS A 7 17.37 6.61 15.56
CA LYS A 7 16.87 7.66 14.67
C LYS A 7 17.37 7.36 13.25
N ILE A 8 16.49 6.86 12.40
CA ILE A 8 16.80 6.70 10.99
C ILE A 8 16.85 8.11 10.43
N LYS A 9 18.00 8.51 9.90
CA LYS A 9 18.21 9.83 9.31
C LYS A 9 17.09 10.11 8.30
N GLY A 10 16.37 11.23 8.48
CA GLY A 10 15.24 11.63 7.63
C GLY A 10 13.86 11.26 8.16
N TYR A 11 13.76 10.57 9.30
CA TYR A 11 12.50 10.25 9.98
C TYR A 11 12.45 10.83 11.39
N ARG A 12 11.25 11.29 11.78
CA ARG A 12 10.94 11.65 13.16
C ARG A 12 10.59 10.40 13.97
N ASP A 13 10.61 10.53 15.28
CA ASP A 13 10.06 9.51 16.17
C ASP A 13 8.52 9.50 16.08
N LEU A 14 7.93 8.31 15.99
CA LEU A 14 6.49 8.09 15.91
C LEU A 14 5.96 7.62 17.26
N SER A 15 4.74 7.99 17.61
CA SER A 15 4.05 7.40 18.76
C SER A 15 3.63 5.95 18.47
N ALA A 16 3.30 5.19 19.52
CA ALA A 16 2.76 3.84 19.36
C ALA A 16 1.47 3.83 18.51
N ASP A 17 0.61 4.83 18.69
CA ASP A 17 -0.65 4.97 17.94
C ASP A 17 -0.38 5.25 16.45
N GLU A 18 0.61 6.09 16.14
CA GLU A 18 1.01 6.38 14.75
C GLU A 18 1.59 5.13 14.07
N ILE A 19 2.39 4.33 14.80
CA ILE A 19 2.92 3.06 14.30
C ILE A 19 1.78 2.07 14.05
N ALA A 20 0.81 1.97 14.97
CA ALA A 20 -0.35 1.10 14.81
C ALA A 20 -1.15 1.47 13.55
N LEU A 21 -1.45 2.76 13.35
CA LEU A 21 -2.15 3.25 12.15
C LEU A 21 -1.35 3.00 10.86
N MET A 22 -0.02 3.14 10.88
CA MET A 22 0.82 2.81 9.72
C MET A 22 0.74 1.32 9.37
N ASN A 23 0.75 0.45 10.37
CA ASN A 23 0.64 -0.99 10.15
C ASN A 23 -0.74 -1.37 9.63
N GLU A 24 -1.81 -0.79 10.17
CA GLU A 24 -3.17 -0.97 9.64
C GLU A 24 -3.25 -0.56 8.16
N GLY A 25 -2.68 0.60 7.80
CA GLY A 25 -2.62 1.06 6.41
C GLY A 25 -1.85 0.11 5.49
N LYS A 26 -0.78 -0.52 5.98
CA LYS A 26 -0.02 -1.54 5.23
C LYS A 26 -0.81 -2.84 5.05
N ASP A 27 -1.53 -3.28 6.07
CA ASP A 27 -2.38 -4.47 5.99
C ASP A 27 -3.51 -4.27 4.97
N LEU A 28 -4.10 -3.07 4.93
CA LEU A 28 -5.07 -2.70 3.90
C LEU A 28 -4.43 -2.69 2.51
N ALA A 29 -3.24 -2.13 2.36
CA ALA A 29 -2.50 -2.13 1.09
C ALA A 29 -2.23 -3.55 0.59
N GLN A 30 -1.87 -4.48 1.49
CA GLN A 30 -1.67 -5.88 1.17
C GLN A 30 -2.97 -6.53 0.66
N LYS A 31 -4.10 -6.36 1.36
CA LYS A 31 -5.40 -6.90 0.95
C LYS A 31 -5.84 -6.37 -0.42
N VAL A 32 -5.59 -5.09 -0.68
CA VAL A 32 -5.85 -4.49 -2.01
C VAL A 32 -4.93 -5.09 -3.06
N GLY A 33 -3.65 -5.32 -2.75
CA GLY A 33 -2.71 -6.02 -3.62
C GLY A 33 -3.17 -7.42 -3.99
N GLU A 34 -3.68 -8.18 -3.02
CA GLU A 34 -4.26 -9.51 -3.24
C GLU A 34 -5.50 -9.45 -4.16
N PHE A 35 -6.37 -8.45 -3.97
CA PHE A 35 -7.51 -8.21 -4.86
C PHE A 35 -7.07 -7.88 -6.30
N VAL A 36 -6.08 -6.99 -6.46
CA VAL A 36 -5.51 -6.69 -7.78
C VAL A 36 -4.89 -7.93 -8.41
N GLY A 37 -4.21 -8.78 -7.64
CA GLY A 37 -3.66 -10.04 -8.11
C GLY A 37 -4.75 -10.98 -8.65
N LYS A 38 -5.92 -11.05 -8.01
CA LYS A 38 -7.07 -11.82 -8.51
C LYS A 38 -7.60 -11.26 -9.84
N LEU A 39 -7.63 -9.93 -9.99
CA LEU A 39 -8.00 -9.29 -11.26
C LEU A 39 -6.98 -9.59 -12.36
N GLU A 40 -5.67 -9.58 -12.04
CA GLU A 40 -4.60 -9.89 -12.99
C GLU A 40 -4.64 -11.37 -13.44
N ALA A 41 -4.94 -12.29 -12.51
CA ALA A 41 -5.08 -13.71 -12.82
C ALA A 41 -6.35 -14.02 -13.63
N ALA A 42 -7.42 -13.26 -13.42
CA ALA A 42 -8.70 -13.36 -14.13
C ALA A 42 -9.30 -14.80 -14.17
N GLU A 43 -9.02 -15.64 -13.16
CA GLU A 43 -9.50 -17.03 -13.08
C GLU A 43 -11.04 -17.13 -13.06
N PHE A 44 -11.72 -16.04 -12.73
CA PHE A 44 -13.18 -15.94 -12.76
C PHE A 44 -13.76 -15.80 -14.18
N ALA A 45 -12.97 -15.39 -15.17
CA ALA A 45 -13.43 -15.13 -16.51
C ALA A 45 -13.72 -16.44 -17.26
N LYS A 46 -14.93 -16.57 -17.81
CA LYS A 46 -15.34 -17.72 -18.65
C LYS A 46 -15.24 -17.39 -20.14
N SER A 47 -15.07 -16.12 -20.47
CA SER A 47 -14.99 -15.57 -21.81
C SER A 47 -14.08 -14.34 -21.84
N ASN A 48 -13.65 -13.92 -23.04
CA ASN A 48 -12.83 -12.73 -23.22
C ASN A 48 -13.51 -11.42 -22.79
N LEU A 49 -14.85 -11.39 -22.70
CA LEU A 49 -15.59 -10.20 -22.27
C LEU A 49 -15.51 -9.98 -20.75
N GLU A 50 -15.18 -11.02 -19.98
CA GLU A 50 -15.07 -10.97 -18.52
C GLU A 50 -13.63 -10.69 -18.05
N VAL A 51 -12.64 -10.82 -18.95
CA VAL A 51 -11.25 -10.49 -18.63
C VAL A 51 -11.13 -8.97 -18.40
N PRO A 52 -10.52 -8.53 -17.28
CA PRO A 52 -10.34 -7.10 -17.04
C PRO A 52 -9.57 -6.40 -18.15
N ASP A 53 -9.99 -5.17 -18.47
CA ASP A 53 -9.23 -4.30 -19.36
C ASP A 53 -7.84 -4.03 -18.76
N LYS A 54 -6.79 -4.49 -19.46
CA LYS A 54 -5.42 -4.46 -18.98
C LYS A 54 -4.91 -3.04 -18.73
N ARG A 55 -5.35 -2.06 -19.52
CA ARG A 55 -4.91 -0.67 -19.39
C ARG A 55 -5.49 -0.06 -18.13
N TRP A 56 -6.79 -0.22 -17.91
CA TRP A 56 -7.44 0.30 -16.71
C TRP A 56 -6.98 -0.42 -15.43
N LEU A 57 -6.72 -1.73 -15.51
CA LEU A 57 -6.15 -2.48 -14.38
C LEU A 57 -4.75 -1.97 -14.01
N ALA A 58 -3.88 -1.72 -14.99
CA ALA A 58 -2.54 -1.19 -14.75
C ALA A 58 -2.57 0.23 -14.14
N ILE A 59 -3.47 1.09 -14.62
CA ILE A 59 -3.70 2.43 -14.05
C ILE A 59 -4.15 2.31 -12.60
N GLY A 60 -5.21 1.52 -12.34
CA GLY A 60 -5.75 1.32 -11.00
C GLY A 60 -4.72 0.76 -10.02
N LYS A 61 -3.94 -0.24 -10.43
CA LYS A 61 -2.85 -0.81 -9.62
C LYS A 61 -1.82 0.26 -9.22
N THR A 62 -1.39 1.06 -10.19
CA THR A 62 -0.40 2.12 -9.96
C THR A 62 -0.95 3.20 -9.03
N ASP A 63 -2.18 3.63 -9.24
CA ASP A 63 -2.80 4.71 -8.45
C ASP A 63 -3.12 4.26 -7.02
N LEU A 64 -3.55 3.02 -6.82
CA LEU A 64 -3.74 2.43 -5.50
C LEU A 64 -2.40 2.34 -4.74
N GLN A 65 -1.34 1.87 -5.39
CA GLN A 65 0.00 1.84 -4.79
C GLN A 65 0.47 3.24 -4.40
N LYS A 66 0.36 4.22 -5.30
CA LYS A 66 0.68 5.63 -5.01
C LYS A 66 -0.17 6.19 -3.88
N GLY A 67 -1.47 5.87 -3.85
CA GLY A 67 -2.41 6.27 -2.82
C GLY A 67 -1.97 5.77 -1.43
N PHE A 68 -1.67 4.48 -1.30
CA PHE A 68 -1.15 3.91 -0.05
C PHE A 68 0.20 4.52 0.35
N MET A 69 1.11 4.74 -0.61
CA MET A 69 2.37 5.43 -0.32
C MET A 69 2.14 6.86 0.19
N ALA A 70 1.20 7.60 -0.39
CA ALA A 70 0.88 8.97 0.01
C ALA A 70 0.26 9.04 1.41
N VAL A 71 -0.71 8.17 1.74
CA VAL A 71 -1.34 8.16 3.07
C VAL A 71 -0.39 7.65 4.15
N ILE A 72 0.47 6.66 3.87
CA ILE A 72 1.50 6.23 4.83
C ILE A 72 2.50 7.36 5.08
N ARG A 73 2.91 8.09 4.03
CA ARG A 73 3.82 9.24 4.17
C ARG A 73 3.18 10.40 4.92
N SER A 74 1.85 10.59 4.87
CA SER A 74 1.17 11.63 5.65
C SER A 74 1.25 11.39 7.16
N ILE A 75 1.38 10.12 7.58
CA ILE A 75 1.65 9.73 8.97
C ILE A 75 3.16 9.84 9.26
N ALA A 76 4.00 9.21 8.43
CA ALA A 76 5.44 9.15 8.65
C ALA A 76 6.13 10.53 8.64
N LYS A 77 5.62 11.48 7.84
CA LYS A 77 6.14 12.85 7.67
C LYS A 77 7.68 12.88 7.52
N PRO A 78 8.25 12.18 6.52
CA PRO A 78 9.70 12.18 6.30
C PRO A 78 10.20 13.60 6.01
N THR A 79 11.40 13.92 6.48
CA THR A 79 12.03 15.25 6.28
C THR A 79 13.00 15.29 5.12
N THR A 80 13.20 14.15 4.44
CA THR A 80 14.06 14.00 3.26
C THR A 80 13.23 13.55 2.06
N PHE A 81 13.74 13.88 0.87
CA PHE A 81 13.14 13.52 -0.42
C PHE A 81 13.09 12.01 -0.65
#